data_AF-A0A090S0R1-F1
#
_entry.id   AF-A0A090S0R1-F1
#
_cell.length_a   1.000
_cell.length_b   1.000
_cell.length_c   1.000
_cell.angle_alpha   90.00
_cell.angle_beta   90.00
_cell.angle_gamma   90.00
#
_symmetry.space_group_name_H-M   'P 1'
#
loop_
_entity.id
_entity.type
_entity.pdbx_description
1 polymer ?
#
loop_
_entity_poly.entity_id
_entity_poly.type
_entity_poly.pdbx_seq_one_letter_code
_entity_poly.pdbx_strand_id
1 'polypeptide(L)'
;MELIRDKDYKCIQCHKDSKQTLAGSHGENVVEIRGAAPSCTDCHSNIGPDHRDGASTVVKYHAAQSQPGTDKTWLDPEAILKANSRCTDCHQPQYLREDSWTHDVHAKNLTCTNCHSVHAEKAKVLSYDHKAKIKMCVDCHKDFNEKREEEGK
;
A
#
# COMPACT_ATOMS: atom_id res chain seq x y z
N MET A 1 28.62 -4.27 25.06
CA MET A 1 28.23 -3.67 23.78
C MET A 1 27.17 -4.57 23.19
N GLU A 2 25.91 -4.18 23.26
CA GLU A 2 24.81 -4.97 22.72
C GLU A 2 24.80 -4.77 21.20
N LEU A 3 25.02 -5.85 20.44
CA LEU A 3 24.99 -5.80 18.97
C LEU A 3 23.53 -5.71 18.54
N ILE A 4 23.04 -4.49 18.32
CA ILE A 4 21.71 -4.28 17.72
C ILE A 4 21.82 -4.69 16.25
N ARG A 5 21.36 -5.91 15.94
CA ARG A 5 21.31 -6.42 14.56
C ARG A 5 20.19 -5.71 13.81
N ASP A 6 20.54 -4.95 12.77
CA ASP A 6 19.54 -4.37 11.86
C ASP A 6 18.71 -5.51 11.24
N LYS A 7 17.40 -5.50 11.52
CA LYS A 7 16.44 -6.51 11.05
C LYS A 7 16.34 -6.53 9.53
N ASP A 8 16.61 -5.39 8.89
CA ASP A 8 16.50 -5.22 7.44
C ASP A 8 17.78 -5.61 6.70
N TYR A 9 18.89 -5.78 7.43
CA TYR A 9 20.22 -6.01 6.84
C TYR A 9 20.18 -7.15 5.81
N LYS A 10 19.50 -8.26 6.13
CA LYS A 10 19.36 -9.43 5.25
C LYS A 10 18.59 -9.11 3.96
N CYS A 11 17.63 -8.19 4.01
CA CYS A 11 16.79 -7.81 2.89
C CYS A 11 17.56 -6.89 1.93
N ILE A 12 18.25 -5.88 2.48
CA ILE A 12 18.99 -4.87 1.70
C ILE A 12 20.29 -5.39 1.09
N GLN A 13 20.76 -6.59 1.45
CA GLN A 13 21.86 -7.24 0.72
C GLN A 13 21.52 -7.47 -0.76
N CYS A 14 20.22 -7.65 -1.07
CA CYS A 14 19.73 -7.81 -2.43
C CYS A 14 18.83 -6.64 -2.87
N HIS A 15 17.98 -6.10 -1.97
CA HIS A 15 17.07 -4.98 -2.22
C HIS A 15 17.69 -3.63 -1.81
N LYS A 16 18.79 -3.26 -2.48
CA LYS A 16 19.73 -2.22 -2.02
C LYS A 16 19.15 -0.81 -1.82
N ASP A 17 18.11 -0.46 -2.58
CA ASP A 17 17.53 0.88 -2.60
C ASP A 17 16.16 0.94 -1.89
N SER A 18 15.65 -0.20 -1.40
CA SER A 18 14.30 -0.28 -0.85
C SER A 18 14.13 0.46 0.47
N LYS A 19 15.20 0.63 1.26
CA LYS A 19 15.13 1.35 2.53
C LYS A 19 15.17 2.86 2.33
N GLN A 20 15.93 3.33 1.36
CA GLN A 20 16.11 4.74 1.00
C GLN A 20 14.87 5.32 0.33
N THR A 21 14.01 4.46 -0.24
CA THR A 21 12.73 4.86 -0.82
C THR A 21 11.61 5.02 0.21
N LEU A 22 11.83 4.61 1.47
CA LEU A 22 10.92 4.89 2.58
C LEU A 22 11.19 6.30 3.09
N ALA A 23 10.59 7.29 2.42
CA ALA A 23 10.71 8.71 2.79
C ALA A 23 9.43 9.22 3.48
N GLY A 24 9.57 10.26 4.31
CA GLY A 24 8.44 10.98 4.88
C GLY A 24 7.62 10.13 5.86
N SER A 25 6.37 9.81 5.51
CA SER A 25 5.40 9.22 6.45
C SER A 25 5.82 7.86 7.02
N HIS A 26 6.57 7.05 6.28
CA HIS A 26 7.09 5.75 6.74
C HIS A 26 8.63 5.76 6.90
N GLY A 27 9.25 6.94 6.81
CA GLY A 27 10.66 7.19 7.09
C GLY A 27 10.82 7.94 8.41
N GLU A 28 11.05 9.25 8.36
CA GLU A 28 11.33 10.08 9.54
C GLU A 28 10.09 10.25 10.45
N ASN A 29 8.92 10.54 9.87
CA ASN A 29 7.73 10.89 10.64
C ASN A 29 7.22 9.73 11.51
N VAL A 30 7.34 8.49 11.04
CA VAL A 30 6.89 7.32 11.82
C VAL A 30 7.78 7.07 13.03
N VAL A 31 9.06 7.44 12.97
CA VAL A 31 9.97 7.34 14.12
C VAL A 31 9.50 8.28 15.24
N GLU A 32 9.03 9.48 14.90
CA GLU A 32 8.51 10.43 15.89
C GLU A 32 7.23 9.90 16.58
N ILE A 33 6.36 9.20 15.84
CA ILE A 33 5.09 8.69 16.35
C ILE A 33 5.26 7.37 17.11
N ARG A 34 6.05 6.43 16.57
CA ARG A 34 6.20 5.06 17.09
C ARG A 34 7.47 4.82 17.90
N GLY A 35 8.40 5.77 17.91
CA GLY A 35 9.72 5.63 18.55
C GLY A 35 10.69 4.73 17.80
N ALA A 36 10.30 4.15 16.66
CA ALA A 36 11.15 3.30 15.83
C ALA A 36 10.66 3.27 14.38
N ALA A 37 11.61 3.13 13.44
CA ALA A 37 11.31 2.95 12.04
C ALA A 37 10.72 1.54 11.81
N PRO A 38 9.74 1.40 10.89
CA PRO A 38 9.26 0.09 10.47
C PRO A 38 10.39 -0.68 9.78
N SER A 39 10.48 -1.96 10.09
CA SER A 39 11.33 -2.93 9.40
C SER A 39 10.63 -3.47 8.15
N CYS A 40 11.40 -4.04 7.21
CA CYS A 40 10.84 -4.65 6.00
C CYS A 40 9.75 -5.68 6.34
N THR A 41 9.95 -6.44 7.42
CA THR A 41 9.07 -7.53 7.80
C THR A 41 7.76 -7.09 8.44
N ASP A 42 7.67 -5.83 8.89
CA ASP A 42 6.43 -5.28 9.44
C ASP A 42 5.36 -5.12 8.35
N CYS A 43 5.78 -4.94 7.09
CA CYS A 43 4.88 -4.90 5.93
C CYS A 43 4.99 -6.14 5.04
N HIS A 44 6.20 -6.63 4.77
CA HIS A 44 6.46 -7.68 3.77
C HIS A 44 6.56 -9.09 4.36
N SER A 45 6.14 -9.29 5.61
CA SER A 45 6.25 -10.58 6.33
C SER A 45 7.68 -11.13 6.31
N ASN A 46 7.90 -12.44 6.09
CA ASN A 46 9.23 -13.05 6.17
C ASN A 46 9.55 -13.84 4.90
N ILE A 47 10.82 -14.22 4.75
CA ILE A 47 11.33 -14.96 3.59
C ILE A 47 11.57 -16.43 3.94
N GLY A 48 11.27 -17.33 2.99
CA GLY A 48 11.63 -18.74 3.03
C GLY A 48 12.83 -19.06 2.12
N PRO A 49 13.31 -20.32 2.11
CA PRO A 49 14.41 -20.77 1.24
C PRO A 49 14.15 -20.56 -0.26
N ASP A 50 12.89 -20.64 -0.66
CA ASP A 50 12.33 -20.52 -2.01
C ASP A 50 11.94 -19.06 -2.38
N HIS A 51 12.33 -18.08 -1.57
CA HIS A 51 11.98 -16.66 -1.80
C HIS A 51 12.37 -16.16 -3.20
N ARG A 52 13.50 -16.64 -3.73
CA ARG A 52 13.99 -16.27 -5.07
C ARG A 52 13.16 -16.88 -6.20
N ASP A 53 12.43 -17.95 -5.92
CA ASP A 53 11.62 -18.69 -6.89
C ASP A 53 10.15 -18.23 -6.89
N GLY A 54 9.86 -17.11 -6.22
CA GLY A 54 8.54 -16.47 -6.25
C GLY A 54 7.59 -16.91 -5.15
N ALA A 55 8.11 -17.49 -4.06
CA ALA A 55 7.31 -17.92 -2.90
C ALA A 55 6.31 -16.85 -2.40
N SER A 56 5.13 -17.31 -1.96
CA SER A 56 4.04 -16.46 -1.47
C SER A 56 4.22 -15.99 -0.02
N THR A 57 5.32 -16.36 0.64
CA THR A 57 5.59 -16.02 2.04
C THR A 57 5.74 -14.53 2.28
N VAL A 58 6.17 -13.79 1.24
CA VAL A 58 6.32 -12.33 1.26
C VAL A 58 5.02 -11.67 0.80
N VAL A 59 4.48 -10.78 1.61
CA VAL A 59 3.35 -9.94 1.19
C VAL A 59 3.82 -8.99 0.09
N LYS A 60 3.13 -9.02 -1.05
CA LYS A 60 3.34 -8.09 -2.17
C LYS A 60 2.15 -7.13 -2.22
N TYR A 61 2.45 -5.85 -2.43
CA TYR A 61 1.43 -4.82 -2.58
C TYR A 61 1.36 -4.38 -4.03
N HIS A 62 0.16 -4.35 -4.57
CA HIS A 62 -0.13 -3.76 -5.87
C HIS A 62 -1.53 -3.17 -5.88
N ALA A 63 -1.77 -2.27 -6.83
CA ALA A 63 -3.08 -1.68 -7.03
C ALA A 63 -4.07 -2.77 -7.50
N ALA A 64 -5.16 -2.94 -6.75
CA ALA A 64 -6.23 -3.87 -7.05
C ALA A 64 -7.58 -3.37 -6.53
N GLN A 65 -8.68 -3.75 -7.16
CA GLN A 65 -10.03 -3.26 -6.83
C GLN A 65 -11.12 -4.30 -7.10
N SER A 66 -12.28 -4.14 -6.46
CA SER A 66 -13.41 -5.08 -6.55
C SER A 66 -14.29 -4.87 -7.78
N GLN A 67 -14.09 -3.75 -8.47
CA GLN A 67 -14.72 -3.45 -9.75
C GLN A 67 -13.70 -3.66 -10.87
N PRO A 68 -13.97 -4.50 -11.89
CA PRO A 68 -13.08 -4.62 -13.03
C PRO A 68 -12.88 -3.27 -13.73
N GLY A 69 -11.63 -2.96 -14.06
CA GLY A 69 -11.23 -1.80 -14.86
C GLY A 69 -10.28 -2.23 -15.96
N THR A 70 -9.65 -1.28 -16.65
CA THR A 70 -8.74 -1.62 -17.76
C THR A 70 -7.40 -2.17 -17.26
N ASP A 71 -6.83 -1.53 -16.24
CA ASP A 71 -5.42 -1.76 -15.83
C ASP A 71 -5.27 -2.37 -14.43
N LYS A 72 -6.35 -2.44 -13.65
CA LYS A 72 -6.29 -2.83 -12.24
C LYS A 72 -6.61 -4.30 -12.07
N THR A 73 -5.82 -4.98 -11.25
CA THR A 73 -6.11 -6.36 -10.88
C THR A 73 -7.43 -6.42 -10.14
N TRP A 74 -8.34 -7.28 -10.59
CA TRP A 74 -9.56 -7.56 -9.88
C TRP A 74 -9.29 -8.46 -8.66
N LEU A 75 -9.87 -8.11 -7.53
CA LEU A 75 -9.89 -8.93 -6.31
C LEU A 75 -11.28 -8.86 -5.68
N ASP A 76 -11.77 -9.97 -5.13
CA ASP A 76 -12.99 -9.93 -4.33
C ASP A 76 -12.78 -9.11 -3.02
N PRO A 77 -13.87 -8.65 -2.38
CA PRO A 77 -13.76 -7.82 -1.17
C PRO A 77 -13.00 -8.45 0.00
N GLU A 78 -13.03 -9.79 0.15
CA GLU A 78 -12.30 -10.48 1.22
C GLU A 78 -10.79 -10.47 0.93
N ALA A 79 -10.40 -10.72 -0.32
CA ALA A 79 -9.01 -10.59 -0.76
C ALA A 79 -8.47 -9.16 -0.62
N ILE A 80 -9.29 -8.13 -0.86
CA ILE A 80 -8.92 -6.73 -0.64
C ILE A 80 -8.67 -6.44 0.84
N LEU A 81 -9.58 -6.88 1.72
CA LEU A 81 -9.40 -6.73 3.16
C LEU A 81 -8.13 -7.43 3.65
N LYS A 82 -7.86 -8.63 3.14
CA LYS A 82 -6.63 -9.37 3.44
C LYS A 82 -5.39 -8.62 2.97
N ALA A 83 -5.40 -8.06 1.75
CA ALA A 83 -4.29 -7.27 1.23
C ALA A 83 -4.04 -5.99 2.04
N ASN A 84 -5.11 -5.36 2.56
CA ASN A 84 -5.03 -4.15 3.37
C ASN A 84 -4.71 -4.42 4.86
N SER A 85 -4.81 -5.67 5.32
CA SER A 85 -4.70 -6.03 6.74
C SER A 85 -3.41 -5.52 7.41
N ARG A 86 -2.27 -5.62 6.71
CA ARG A 86 -0.98 -5.12 7.19
C ARG A 86 -0.95 -3.62 7.41
N CYS A 87 -1.70 -2.85 6.62
CA CYS A 87 -1.85 -1.42 6.82
C CYS A 87 -2.66 -1.17 8.10
N THR A 88 -3.75 -1.89 8.28
CA THR A 88 -4.68 -1.72 9.42
C THR A 88 -4.19 -2.32 10.73
N ASP A 89 -3.13 -3.16 10.70
CA ASP A 89 -2.40 -3.58 11.91
C ASP A 89 -1.84 -2.36 12.66
N CYS A 90 -1.56 -1.26 11.95
CA CYS A 90 -1.05 -0.01 12.51
C CYS A 90 -2.02 1.16 12.35
N HIS A 91 -2.64 1.32 11.17
CA HIS A 91 -3.57 2.42 10.87
C HIS A 91 -4.99 2.08 11.31
N GLN A 92 -5.45 2.70 12.40
CA GLN A 92 -6.77 2.43 12.94
C GLN A 92 -7.87 3.09 12.10
N PRO A 93 -8.99 2.39 11.79
CA PRO A 93 -10.08 2.92 10.99
C PRO A 93 -10.65 4.25 11.48
N GLN A 94 -10.70 4.45 12.80
CA GLN A 94 -11.17 5.70 13.41
C GLN A 94 -10.39 6.93 12.92
N TYR A 95 -9.05 6.87 12.91
CA TYR A 95 -8.20 7.98 12.50
C TYR A 95 -8.18 8.15 10.98
N LEU A 96 -8.28 7.05 10.23
CA LEU A 96 -8.39 7.10 8.76
C LEU A 96 -9.66 7.83 8.33
N ARG A 97 -10.79 7.58 9.00
CA ARG A 97 -12.05 8.28 8.74
C ARG A 97 -11.95 9.78 9.06
N GLU A 98 -11.34 10.11 10.20
CA GLU A 98 -11.14 11.51 10.62
C GLU A 98 -10.28 12.29 9.63
N ASP A 99 -9.24 11.66 9.07
CA ASP A 99 -8.38 12.26 8.05
C ASP A 99 -9.11 12.42 6.71
N SER A 100 -9.84 11.39 6.27
CA SER A 100 -10.69 11.47 5.08
C SER A 100 -11.79 10.42 5.08
N TRP A 101 -13.03 10.88 4.86
CA TRP A 101 -14.22 10.02 4.69
C TRP A 101 -14.06 8.99 3.56
N THR A 102 -13.18 9.27 2.59
CA THR A 102 -12.94 8.37 1.45
C THR A 102 -12.39 7.02 1.86
N HIS A 103 -11.76 6.89 3.03
CA HIS A 103 -11.23 5.61 3.50
C HIS A 103 -12.36 4.59 3.75
N ASP A 104 -13.47 5.04 4.34
CA ASP A 104 -14.59 4.16 4.69
C ASP A 104 -15.25 3.54 3.45
N VAL A 105 -15.52 4.35 2.43
CA VAL A 105 -16.20 3.88 1.21
C VAL A 105 -15.32 2.98 0.35
N HIS A 106 -14.01 3.01 0.57
CA HIS A 106 -13.04 2.25 -0.21
C HIS A 106 -12.44 1.05 0.53
N ALA A 107 -12.62 0.94 1.85
CA ALA A 107 -11.97 -0.04 2.71
C ALA A 107 -12.09 -1.51 2.22
N LYS A 108 -13.24 -1.86 1.62
CA LYS A 108 -13.54 -3.19 1.06
C LYS A 108 -13.48 -3.27 -0.47
N ASN A 109 -13.19 -2.15 -1.13
CA ASN A 109 -13.36 -2.01 -2.58
C ASN A 109 -12.06 -1.82 -3.33
N LEU A 110 -10.98 -1.40 -2.67
CA LEU A 110 -9.67 -1.27 -3.29
C LEU A 110 -8.52 -1.40 -2.29
N THR A 111 -7.36 -1.82 -2.79
CA THR A 111 -6.15 -1.87 -1.97
C THR A 111 -5.61 -0.47 -1.70
N CYS A 112 -5.04 -0.23 -0.52
CA CYS A 112 -4.49 1.08 -0.12
C CYS A 112 -3.49 1.64 -1.17
N THR A 113 -2.78 0.76 -1.87
CA THR A 113 -1.77 1.09 -2.89
C THR A 113 -2.33 1.58 -4.22
N ASN A 114 -3.65 1.57 -4.41
CA ASN A 114 -4.27 2.33 -5.50
C ASN A 114 -3.97 3.83 -5.35
N CYS A 115 -4.11 4.36 -4.13
CA CYS A 115 -3.94 5.78 -3.85
C CYS A 115 -2.58 6.11 -3.23
N HIS A 116 -2.02 5.21 -2.41
CA HIS A 116 -0.77 5.45 -1.70
C HIS A 116 0.44 4.80 -2.37
N SER A 117 1.62 5.35 -2.10
CA SER A 117 2.91 4.74 -2.37
C SER A 117 3.79 4.92 -1.15
N VAL A 118 4.36 3.83 -0.66
CA VAL A 118 5.23 3.82 0.53
C VAL A 118 6.71 3.88 0.12
N HIS A 119 7.09 3.15 -0.93
CA HIS A 119 8.43 3.25 -1.54
C HIS A 119 8.48 4.36 -2.59
N ALA A 120 8.34 5.62 -2.17
CA ALA A 120 8.50 6.77 -3.04
C ALA A 120 8.78 8.04 -2.24
N GLU A 121 9.57 8.96 -2.81
CA GLU A 121 9.73 10.32 -2.28
C GLU A 121 8.41 11.10 -2.25
N LYS A 122 7.53 10.84 -3.24
CA LYS A 122 6.18 11.40 -3.32
C LYS A 122 5.16 10.31 -3.02
N ALA A 123 4.51 10.39 -1.87
CA ALA A 123 3.51 9.42 -1.41
C ALA A 123 2.14 9.54 -2.13
N LYS A 124 2.17 9.65 -3.48
CA LYS A 124 1.01 9.76 -4.39
C LYS A 124 -0.05 10.74 -3.87
N VAL A 125 -1.21 10.24 -3.42
CA VAL A 125 -2.36 11.04 -2.99
C VAL A 125 -2.01 12.09 -1.93
N LEU A 126 -1.02 11.82 -1.07
CA LEU A 126 -0.56 12.76 -0.06
C LEU A 126 0.25 13.93 -0.65
N SER A 127 0.86 13.73 -1.81
CA SER A 127 1.64 14.75 -2.53
C SER A 127 0.82 15.54 -3.57
N TYR A 128 -0.43 15.14 -3.81
CA TYR A 128 -1.28 15.77 -4.81
C TYR A 128 -1.89 17.07 -4.30
N ASP A 129 -1.99 18.06 -5.18
CA ASP A 129 -2.86 19.21 -4.94
C ASP A 129 -4.34 18.82 -5.06
N HIS A 130 -5.24 19.74 -4.75
CA HIS A 130 -6.68 19.49 -4.79
C HIS A 130 -7.17 19.03 -6.17
N LYS A 131 -6.68 19.64 -7.26
CA LYS A 131 -7.08 19.32 -8.62
C LYS A 131 -6.62 17.92 -9.03
N ALA A 132 -5.37 17.57 -8.70
CA ALA A 132 -4.79 16.25 -8.95
C ALA A 132 -5.51 15.15 -8.14
N LYS A 133 -5.89 15.41 -6.88
CA LYS A 133 -6.71 14.48 -6.09
C LYS A 133 -8.06 14.22 -6.74
N ILE A 134 -8.79 15.27 -7.14
CA ILE A 134 -10.09 15.12 -7.83
C ILE A 134 -9.92 14.34 -9.14
N LYS A 135 -8.90 14.68 -9.93
CA LYS A 135 -8.64 13.98 -11.20
C LYS A 135 -8.44 12.49 -10.97
N MET A 136 -7.68 12.08 -9.95
CA MET A 136 -7.49 10.67 -9.60
C MET A 136 -8.82 9.95 -9.31
N CYS A 137 -9.73 10.61 -8.58
CA CYS A 137 -11.07 10.05 -8.31
C CYS A 137 -11.86 9.87 -9.62
N VAL A 138 -11.88 10.90 -10.47
CA VAL A 138 -12.61 10.89 -11.74
C VAL A 138 -12.06 9.84 -12.69
N ASP A 139 -10.74 9.78 -12.87
CA ASP A 139 -10.11 8.82 -13.78
C ASP A 139 -10.42 7.37 -13.38
N CYS A 140 -10.27 7.04 -12.10
CA CYS A 140 -10.53 5.69 -11.59
C CYS A 140 -12.02 5.31 -11.72
N HIS A 141 -12.93 6.21 -11.33
CA HIS A 141 -14.36 5.94 -11.43
C HIS A 141 -14.87 5.89 -12.86
N LYS A 142 -14.26 6.67 -13.76
CA LYS A 142 -14.56 6.63 -15.19
C LYS A 142 -14.16 5.27 -15.78
N ASP A 143 -12.96 4.76 -15.47
CA ASP A 143 -12.43 3.50 -16.01
C ASP A 143 -13.38 2.31 -15.79
N PHE A 144 -13.77 2.02 -14.54
CA PHE A 144 -14.65 0.88 -14.29
C PHE A 144 -16.10 1.12 -14.74
N ASN A 145 -16.53 2.38 -14.88
CA ASN A 145 -17.86 2.69 -15.43
C ASN A 145 -17.90 2.43 -16.93
N GLU A 146 -16.90 2.92 -17.68
CA GLU A 146 -16.77 2.65 -19.12
C GLU A 146 -16.63 1.16 -19.38
N LYS A 147 -15.79 0.46 -18.60
CA LYS A 147 -15.64 -0.99 -18.71
C LYS A 147 -16.95 -1.75 -18.52
N ARG A 148 -17.75 -1.37 -17.53
CA ARG A 148 -19.07 -1.95 -17.27
C ARG A 148 -20.06 -1.68 -18.41
N GLU A 149 -20.02 -0.49 -19.00
CA GLU A 149 -20.87 -0.14 -20.15
C GLU A 149 -20.49 -0.91 -21.42
N GLU A 150 -19.20 -1.21 -21.62
CA GLU A 150 -18.72 -2.07 -22.71
C GLU A 150 -19.16 -3.52 -22.54
N GLU A 151 -19.05 -4.07 -21.33
CA GLU A 151 -19.45 -5.47 -21.04
C GLU A 151 -20.96 -5.68 -21.00
N GLY A 152 -21.74 -4.62 -20.78
CA GLY A 152 -23.20 -4.63 -20.81
C GLY A 152 -23.82 -4.41 -22.19
N LYS A 153 -23.00 -4.17 -23.22
CA LYS A 153 -23.40 -4.14 -24.65
C LYS A 153 -23.18 -5.50 -25.28
#